data_AF-A0A1D3CZJ7-F1
#
_entry.id   AF-A0A1D3CZJ7-F1
#
_cell.length_a   1.000
_cell.length_b   1.000
_cell.length_c   1.000
_cell.angle_alpha   90.00
_cell.angle_beta   90.00
_cell.angle_gamma   90.00
#
_symmetry.space_group_name_H-M   'P 1'
#
loop_
_entity.id
_entity.type
_entity.pdbx_description
1 polymer ?
#
loop_
_entity_poly.entity_id
_entity_poly.type
_entity_poly.pdbx_seq_one_letter_code
_entity_poly.pdbx_strand_id
1 'polypeptide(L)'
;MQARELEEQRKAEQQERMLRANPLLLNQGGSGQEGGDTGPLKRRWDDEVVFKNQAKNLPAPKKHFINDPVRSEFHKKFLQRYID
;
A
#
# COMPACT_ATOMS: atom_id res chain seq x y z
N MET A 1 29.81 34.39 7.13
CA MET A 1 28.68 34.19 8.06
C MET A 1 27.34 34.35 7.34
N GLN A 2 27.07 35.49 6.68
CA GLN A 2 25.77 35.77 6.04
C GLN A 2 25.37 34.85 4.85
N ALA A 3 26.32 34.36 4.06
CA ALA A 3 26.01 33.50 2.91
C ALA A 3 25.45 32.12 3.29
N ARG A 4 25.85 31.58 4.45
CA ARG A 4 25.32 30.30 4.97
C ARG A 4 23.90 30.47 5.49
N GLU A 5 23.65 31.58 6.17
CA GLU A 5 22.34 31.93 6.73
C GLU A 5 21.29 32.16 5.63
N LEU A 6 21.66 32.80 4.52
CA LEU A 6 20.77 32.95 3.36
C LEU A 6 20.45 31.61 2.69
N GLU A 7 21.43 30.71 2.57
CA GLU A 7 21.22 29.39 1.99
C GLU A 7 20.31 28.52 2.87
N GLU A 8 20.43 28.65 4.18
CA GLU A 8 19.62 27.95 5.18
C GLU A 8 18.17 28.46 5.16
N GLN A 9 17.96 29.79 5.08
CA GLN A 9 16.64 30.38 4.88
C GLN A 9 15.98 29.91 3.58
N ARG A 10 16.75 29.83 2.48
CA ARG A 10 16.23 29.36 1.20
C ARG A 10 15.85 27.88 1.23
N LYS A 11 16.59 27.05 1.96
CA LYS A 11 16.26 25.63 2.17
C LYS A 11 15.01 25.48 3.04
N ALA A 12 14.88 26.26 4.11
CA ALA A 12 13.69 26.25 4.96
C ALA A 12 12.43 26.66 4.17
N GLU A 13 12.52 27.70 3.35
CA GLU A 13 11.40 28.14 2.51
C GLU A 13 11.03 27.09 1.45
N GLN A 14 12.02 26.42 0.85
CA GLN A 14 11.78 25.32 -0.09
C GLN A 14 11.09 24.13 0.58
N GLN A 15 11.51 23.77 1.80
CA GLN A 15 10.89 22.69 2.57
C GLN A 15 9.44 23.05 2.95
N GLU A 16 9.18 24.29 3.37
CA GLU A 16 7.83 24.77 3.68
C GLU A 16 6.92 24.72 2.44
N ARG A 17 7.42 25.15 1.28
CA ARG A 17 6.70 25.06 0.01
C ARG A 17 6.40 23.61 -0.39
N MET A 18 7.37 22.69 -0.23
CA MET A 18 7.18 21.26 -0.54
C MET A 18 6.14 20.61 0.38
N LEU A 19 6.11 20.99 1.66
CA LEU A 19 5.13 20.50 2.63
C LEU A 19 3.73 21.05 2.35
N ARG A 20 3.60 22.35 2.01
CA ARG A 20 2.30 22.96 1.64
C ARG A 20 1.78 22.51 0.27
N ALA A 21 2.66 22.22 -0.69
CA ALA A 21 2.27 21.84 -2.05
C ALA A 21 1.86 20.36 -2.17
N ASN A 22 1.94 19.56 -1.10
CA ASN A 22 1.56 18.16 -1.14
C ASN A 22 0.14 17.94 -0.55
N PRO A 23 -0.90 17.83 -1.40
CA PRO A 23 -2.28 17.63 -0.95
C PRO A 23 -2.50 16.33 -0.18
N LEU A 24 -1.58 15.35 -0.25
CA LEU A 24 -1.66 14.10 0.51
C LEU A 24 -1.25 14.26 1.98
N LEU A 25 -0.35 15.21 2.29
CA LEU A 25 0.13 15.44 3.66
C LEU A 25 -0.88 16.22 4.49
N LEU A 26 -1.67 17.07 3.86
CA LEU A 26 -2.77 17.80 4.50
C LEU A 26 -3.83 16.85 5.07
N ASN A 27 -3.94 15.64 4.51
CA ASN A 27 -4.91 14.63 4.93
C ASN A 27 -4.41 13.73 6.07
N GLN A 28 -3.13 13.81 6.46
CA GLN A 28 -2.54 12.94 7.48
C GLN A 28 -2.47 13.60 8.87
N GLY A 29 -2.67 14.92 8.98
CA GLY A 29 -2.65 15.68 10.24
C GLY A 29 -4.00 15.81 10.96
N GLY A 30 -5.05 15.15 10.49
CA GLY A 30 -6.42 15.34 10.96
C GLY A 30 -6.82 14.50 12.18
N SER A 31 -6.11 14.63 13.29
CA SER A 31 -6.74 14.44 14.61
C SER A 31 -7.54 15.71 14.91
N GLY A 32 -8.72 15.82 14.28
CA GLY A 32 -9.77 16.78 14.59
C GLY A 32 -9.46 18.25 14.31
N GLN A 33 -9.85 18.77 13.15
CA GLN A 33 -10.51 20.08 13.11
C GLN A 33 -11.32 20.30 11.83
N GLU A 34 -12.39 21.04 12.01
CA GLU A 34 -13.55 21.26 11.15
C GLU A 34 -13.25 22.22 9.98
N GLY A 35 -13.81 21.94 8.80
CA GLY A 35 -14.00 22.93 7.73
C GLY A 35 -13.47 22.54 6.35
N GLY A 36 -14.35 22.01 5.48
CA GLY A 36 -14.15 21.92 4.03
C GLY A 36 -14.38 20.53 3.44
N ASP A 37 -15.65 20.20 3.13
CA ASP A 37 -16.22 19.19 2.20
C ASP A 37 -15.46 17.88 1.81
N THR A 38 -14.46 17.47 2.58
CA THR A 38 -13.72 16.21 2.42
C THR A 38 -13.40 15.69 3.82
N GLY A 39 -14.46 15.44 4.61
CA GLY A 39 -14.31 14.81 5.91
C GLY A 39 -13.55 13.48 5.80
N PRO A 40 -12.85 13.04 6.86
CA PRO A 40 -12.17 11.74 6.88
C PRO A 40 -13.16 10.69 6.40
N LEU A 41 -12.77 10.00 5.33
CA LEU A 41 -13.64 9.15 4.54
C LEU A 41 -14.54 8.31 5.46
N LYS A 42 -15.85 8.49 5.29
CA LYS A 42 -16.90 7.72 5.95
C LYS A 42 -16.53 6.23 5.91
N ARG A 43 -16.77 5.54 7.03
CA ARG A 43 -16.42 4.14 7.28
C ARG A 43 -16.57 3.28 6.02
N ARG A 44 -15.49 2.57 5.64
CA ARG A 44 -15.45 1.84 4.38
C ARG A 44 -16.30 0.57 4.51
N TRP A 45 -16.95 0.15 3.44
CA TRP A 45 -17.73 -1.10 3.46
C TRP A 45 -16.88 -2.33 3.84
N ASP A 46 -15.57 -2.27 3.54
CA ASP A 46 -14.57 -3.26 3.92
C ASP A 46 -14.13 -3.22 5.40
N ASP A 47 -14.52 -2.19 6.16
CA ASP A 47 -14.00 -2.01 7.53
C ASP A 47 -14.49 -3.08 8.50
N GLU A 48 -15.68 -3.67 8.26
CA GLU A 48 -16.27 -4.72 9.10
C GLU A 48 -15.85 -6.14 8.73
N VAL A 49 -15.05 -6.31 7.67
CA VAL A 49 -14.63 -7.64 7.27
C VAL A 49 -13.67 -8.20 8.31
N VAL A 50 -14.04 -9.34 8.91
CA VAL A 50 -13.28 -10.03 9.96
C VAL A 50 -11.92 -10.57 9.49
N PHE A 51 -11.78 -10.83 8.18
CA PHE A 51 -10.53 -11.29 7.56
C PHE A 51 -10.00 -10.25 6.58
N LYS A 52 -8.87 -9.62 6.92
CA LYS A 52 -8.19 -8.65 6.04
C LYS A 52 -6.88 -9.26 5.54
N ASN A 53 -6.52 -8.98 4.29
CA ASN A 53 -5.17 -9.21 3.72
C ASN A 53 -4.61 -10.65 3.85
N GLN A 54 -5.46 -11.68 3.75
CA GLN A 54 -5.08 -13.08 3.97
C GLN A 54 -3.95 -13.59 3.03
N ALA A 55 -3.82 -12.99 1.84
CA ALA A 55 -2.84 -13.40 0.83
C ALA A 55 -1.65 -12.44 0.64
N LYS A 56 -1.46 -11.43 1.51
CA LYS A 56 -0.50 -10.34 1.25
C LYS A 56 0.93 -10.80 1.01
N ASN A 57 1.37 -11.86 1.69
CA ASN A 57 2.74 -12.38 1.62
C ASN A 57 2.79 -13.87 1.28
N LEU A 58 1.81 -14.38 0.53
CA LEU A 58 1.82 -15.79 0.14
C LEU A 58 3.01 -16.06 -0.80
N PRO A 59 3.82 -17.10 -0.56
CA PRO A 59 4.93 -17.44 -1.43
C PRO A 59 4.39 -17.85 -2.81
N ALA A 60 4.97 -17.26 -3.87
CA ALA A 60 4.62 -17.64 -5.23
C ALA A 60 4.96 -19.12 -5.47
N PRO A 61 4.09 -19.89 -6.14
CA PRO A 61 4.36 -21.28 -6.45
C PRO A 61 5.59 -21.38 -7.35
N LYS A 62 6.67 -21.94 -6.81
CA LYS A 62 7.91 -22.19 -7.56
C LYS A 62 7.68 -23.37 -8.51
N LYS A 63 8.15 -23.23 -9.75
CA LYS A 63 8.13 -24.31 -10.75
C LYS A 63 9.21 -25.33 -10.40
N HIS A 64 8.81 -26.52 -10.01
CA HIS A 64 9.73 -27.63 -9.78
C HIS A 64 9.36 -28.80 -10.69
N PHE A 65 10.37 -29.51 -11.18
CA PHE A 65 10.17 -30.79 -11.82
C PHE A 65 10.17 -31.89 -10.77
N ILE A 66 9.19 -32.80 -10.85
CA ILE A 66 9.07 -33.96 -9.97
C ILE A 66 9.09 -35.19 -10.86
N ASN A 67 9.99 -36.13 -10.58
CA ASN A 67 10.05 -37.43 -11.25
C ASN A 67 9.00 -38.40 -10.65
N ASP A 68 7.74 -37.99 -10.66
CA ASP A 68 6.58 -38.77 -10.21
C ASP A 68 5.35 -38.30 -11.00
N PRO A 69 4.71 -39.18 -11.80
CA PRO A 69 3.60 -38.79 -12.67
C PRO A 69 2.34 -38.37 -11.90
N VAL A 70 2.11 -38.89 -10.68
CA VAL A 70 0.88 -38.60 -9.91
C VAL A 70 1.04 -37.34 -9.07
N ARG A 71 2.25 -37.06 -8.58
CA ARG A 71 2.53 -35.87 -7.75
C ARG A 71 2.95 -34.64 -8.53
N SER A 72 3.15 -34.78 -9.84
CA SER A 72 3.47 -33.67 -10.73
C SER A 72 2.38 -32.59 -10.71
N GLU A 73 2.78 -31.32 -10.83
CA GLU A 73 1.87 -30.18 -10.98
C GLU A 73 0.95 -30.35 -12.19
N PHE A 74 1.40 -31.06 -13.23
CA PHE A 74 0.54 -31.40 -14.36
C PHE A 74 -0.64 -32.27 -13.93
N HIS A 75 -0.37 -33.33 -13.18
CA HIS A 75 -1.41 -34.28 -12.77
C HIS A 75 -2.38 -33.66 -11.78
N LYS A 76 -1.89 -32.85 -10.83
CA LYS A 76 -2.77 -32.06 -9.93
C LYS A 76 -3.72 -31.16 -10.71
N LYS A 77 -3.20 -30.42 -11.70
CA LYS A 77 -4.02 -29.54 -12.57
C LYS A 77 -4.98 -30.32 -13.46
N PHE A 78 -4.58 -31.49 -13.93
CA PHE A 78 -5.44 -32.39 -14.69
C PHE A 78 -6.64 -32.84 -13.84
N LEU A 79 -6.39 -33.36 -12.64
CA LEU A 79 -7.48 -33.79 -11.75
C LEU A 79 -8.41 -32.63 -11.41
N GLN A 80 -7.87 -31.46 -11.02
CA GLN A 80 -8.67 -30.26 -10.74
C GLN A 80 -9.53 -29.79 -11.93
N ARG A 81 -9.10 -30.06 -13.17
CA ARG A 81 -9.82 -29.62 -14.37
C ARG A 81 -10.92 -30.59 -14.80
N TYR A 82 -10.73 -31.88 -14.57
CA TYR A 82 -11.56 -32.94 -15.16
C TYR A 82 -12.35 -33.75 -14.12
N ILE A 83 -12.10 -33.54 -12.84
CA ILE A 83 -12.79 -34.19 -11.73
C ILE A 83 -13.26 -33.09 -10.77
N ASP A 84 -14.57 -33.03 -10.54
CA ASP A 84 -15.21 -32.15 -9.55
C ASP A 84 -15.32 -32.87 -8.19
#